data_AF-A0A015L950-F1
#
_entry.id   AF-A0A015L950-F1
#
_cell.length_a   1.000
_cell.length_b   1.000
_cell.length_c   1.000
_cell.angle_alpha   90.00
_cell.angle_beta   90.00
_cell.angle_gamma   90.00
#
_symmetry.space_group_name_H-M   'P 1'
#
loop_
_entity.id
_entity.type
_entity.pdbx_description
1 polymer ?
#
loop_
_entity_poly.entity_id
_entity_poly.type
_entity_poly.pdbx_seq_one_letter_code
_entity_poly.pdbx_strand_id
1 'polypeptide(L)'
;MSMATAAERTAKLQASIEAQAKKLAELKAKKAKMDARGRSKEKADERRKETRRLVLLGAFLKSRMDASEDAKSKTLAGLDNFLKRPEERALFGDFVTLRASCLCQGIALEIGGEIRDMLFCHCSMCRKAHGTAFRARGRVRTTDLRWVRGEDLMRFYESSPGERRGFCSVCGSNIFTKFDAKPQELGFALGILDDDPGNRPLFHVFAGSKAPWYEISDSLPQYETVPPAYAPPVAKPEDD
;
A
#
# COMPACT_ATOMS: atom_id res chain seq x y z
N MET A 1 -38.20 -64.18 55.55
CA MET A 1 -37.47 -63.24 54.68
C MET A 1 -37.63 -61.85 55.27
N SER A 2 -36.61 -61.32 55.95
CA SER A 2 -36.69 -60.04 56.68
C SER A 2 -36.86 -58.88 55.69
N MET A 3 -37.97 -58.13 55.80
CA MET A 3 -38.16 -56.90 55.05
C MET A 3 -37.46 -55.75 55.80
N ALA A 4 -36.37 -55.24 55.24
CA ALA A 4 -35.67 -54.06 55.74
C ALA A 4 -36.65 -52.90 55.99
N THR A 5 -36.48 -52.22 57.11
CA THR A 5 -37.35 -51.13 57.59
C THR A 5 -37.31 -49.93 56.64
N ALA A 6 -38.36 -49.10 56.64
CA ALA A 6 -38.42 -47.92 55.76
C ALA A 6 -37.19 -47.01 55.92
N ALA A 7 -36.70 -46.83 57.15
CA ALA A 7 -35.50 -46.04 57.45
C ALA A 7 -34.22 -46.62 56.82
N GLU A 8 -34.02 -47.94 56.85
CA GLU A 8 -32.87 -48.60 56.20
C GLU A 8 -32.91 -48.45 54.68
N ARG A 9 -34.11 -48.50 54.08
CA ARG A 9 -34.28 -48.27 52.64
C ARG A 9 -33.94 -46.84 52.25
N THR A 10 -34.37 -45.86 53.05
CA THR A 10 -34.07 -44.44 52.82
C THR A 10 -32.57 -44.15 52.98
N ALA A 11 -31.93 -44.67 54.02
CA ALA A 11 -30.49 -44.51 54.23
C ALA A 11 -29.65 -45.14 53.09
N LYS A 12 -30.06 -46.33 52.62
CA LYS A 12 -29.41 -47.00 51.49
C LYS A 12 -29.60 -46.23 50.18
N LEU A 13 -30.76 -45.62 49.97
CA LEU A 13 -31.02 -44.76 48.81
C LEU A 13 -30.18 -43.48 48.86
N GLN A 14 -30.11 -42.83 50.03
CA GLN A 14 -29.29 -41.62 50.27
C GLN A 14 -27.81 -41.88 49.94
N ALA A 15 -27.25 -42.97 50.47
CA ALA A 15 -25.87 -43.38 50.20
C ALA A 15 -25.63 -43.68 48.71
N SER A 16 -26.62 -44.25 48.01
CA SER A 16 -26.55 -44.50 46.57
C SER A 16 -26.55 -43.20 45.76
N ILE A 17 -27.38 -42.22 46.14
CA ILE A 17 -27.43 -40.88 45.52
C ILE A 17 -26.08 -40.16 45.71
N GLU A 18 -25.51 -40.19 46.91
CA GLU A 18 -24.20 -39.59 47.19
C GLU A 18 -23.07 -40.25 46.38
N ALA A 19 -23.07 -41.58 46.28
CA ALA A 19 -22.11 -42.32 45.47
C ALA A 19 -22.25 -41.98 43.97
N GLN A 20 -23.47 -41.87 43.46
CA GLN A 20 -23.74 -41.45 42.09
C GLN A 20 -23.33 -40.00 41.83
N ALA A 21 -23.56 -39.08 42.77
CA ALA A 21 -23.15 -37.69 42.68
C ALA A 21 -21.62 -37.56 42.61
N LYS A 22 -20.88 -38.31 43.44
CA LYS A 22 -19.42 -38.36 43.40
C LYS A 22 -18.90 -38.88 42.05
N LYS A 23 -19.49 -39.98 41.55
CA LYS A 23 -19.13 -40.56 40.25
C LYS A 23 -19.42 -39.60 39.10
N LEU A 24 -20.54 -38.86 39.16
CA LEU A 24 -20.88 -37.83 38.18
C LEU A 24 -19.87 -36.68 38.18
N ALA A 25 -19.43 -36.22 39.36
CA ALA A 25 -18.41 -35.19 39.49
C ALA A 25 -17.06 -35.64 38.88
N GLU A 26 -16.63 -36.87 39.13
CA GLU A 26 -15.42 -37.46 38.54
C GLU A 26 -15.51 -37.57 37.01
N LEU A 27 -16.66 -38.00 36.48
CA LEU A 27 -16.90 -38.10 35.04
C LEU A 27 -16.92 -36.72 34.37
N LYS A 28 -17.54 -35.70 34.99
CA LYS A 28 -17.51 -34.32 34.51
C LYS A 28 -16.09 -33.77 34.47
N ALA A 29 -15.28 -34.02 35.51
CA ALA A 29 -13.88 -33.62 35.54
C ALA A 29 -13.04 -34.33 34.45
N LYS A 30 -13.28 -35.62 34.20
CA LYS A 30 -12.64 -36.38 33.11
C LYS A 30 -13.04 -35.83 31.73
N LYS A 31 -14.32 -35.55 31.49
CA LYS A 31 -14.81 -34.94 30.25
C LYS A 31 -14.18 -33.57 30.01
N ALA A 32 -14.16 -32.70 31.03
CA ALA A 32 -13.52 -31.38 30.92
C ALA A 32 -12.03 -31.47 30.56
N LYS A 33 -11.29 -32.44 31.12
CA LYS A 33 -9.89 -32.69 30.74
C LYS A 33 -9.74 -33.19 29.30
N MET A 34 -10.63 -34.07 28.82
CA MET A 34 -10.62 -34.53 27.43
C MET A 34 -10.94 -33.38 26.47
N ASP A 35 -11.95 -32.57 26.76
CA ASP A 35 -12.35 -31.43 25.93
C ASP A 35 -11.25 -30.35 25.88
N ALA A 36 -10.55 -30.10 27.00
CA ALA A 36 -9.39 -29.21 27.03
C ALA A 36 -8.21 -29.73 26.20
N ARG A 37 -7.94 -31.05 26.25
CA ARG A 37 -6.93 -31.70 25.40
C ARG A 37 -7.30 -31.66 23.93
N GLY A 38 -8.57 -31.88 23.59
CA GLY A 38 -9.11 -31.79 22.23
C GLY A 38 -8.88 -30.39 21.64
N ARG A 39 -9.32 -29.35 22.35
CA ARG A 39 -9.11 -27.94 21.94
C ARG A 39 -7.63 -27.58 21.80
N SER A 40 -6.78 -28.10 22.70
CA SER A 40 -5.33 -27.85 22.62
C SER A 40 -4.70 -28.51 21.40
N LYS A 41 -5.12 -29.73 21.06
CA LYS A 41 -4.67 -30.46 19.88
C LYS A 41 -5.14 -29.78 18.59
N GLU A 42 -6.39 -29.33 18.56
CA GLU A 42 -6.96 -28.59 17.43
C GLU A 42 -6.20 -27.27 17.18
N LYS A 43 -5.99 -26.46 18.23
CA LYS A 43 -5.16 -25.24 18.13
C LYS A 43 -3.72 -25.54 17.67
N ALA A 44 -3.15 -26.65 18.11
CA ALA A 44 -1.81 -27.05 17.68
C ALA A 44 -1.77 -27.44 16.19
N ASP A 45 -2.79 -28.16 15.71
CA ASP A 45 -2.92 -28.53 14.30
C ASP A 45 -3.18 -27.31 13.41
N GLU A 46 -3.99 -26.36 13.86
CA GLU A 46 -4.24 -25.09 13.17
C GLU A 46 -2.96 -24.26 13.03
N ARG A 47 -2.20 -24.07 14.11
CA ARG A 47 -0.88 -23.40 14.06
C ARG A 47 0.09 -24.11 13.13
N ARG A 48 0.09 -25.45 13.11
CA ARG A 48 0.95 -26.25 12.21
C ARG A 48 0.56 -26.03 10.74
N LYS A 49 -0.74 -25.99 10.44
CA LYS A 49 -1.27 -25.72 9.09
C LYS A 49 -0.93 -24.30 8.65
N GLU A 50 -1.12 -23.30 9.52
CA GLU A 50 -0.77 -21.91 9.25
C GLU A 50 0.73 -21.73 8.99
N THR A 51 1.58 -22.31 9.85
CA THR A 51 3.03 -22.31 9.66
C THR A 51 3.40 -22.93 8.31
N ARG A 52 2.77 -24.06 7.93
CA ARG A 52 3.01 -24.70 6.63
C ARG A 52 2.61 -23.82 5.46
N ARG A 53 1.49 -23.09 5.54
CA ARG A 53 1.06 -22.14 4.51
C ARG A 53 2.06 -21.00 4.34
N LEU A 54 2.51 -20.40 5.44
CA LEU A 54 3.51 -19.32 5.41
C LEU A 54 4.84 -19.78 4.81
N VAL A 55 5.30 -20.99 5.15
CA VAL A 55 6.51 -21.59 4.57
C VAL A 55 6.38 -21.79 3.06
N LEU A 56 5.23 -22.30 2.58
CA LEU A 56 4.99 -22.50 1.14
C LEU A 56 4.91 -21.17 0.38
N LEU A 57 4.22 -20.17 0.93
CA LEU A 57 4.17 -18.82 0.35
C LEU A 57 5.56 -18.17 0.30
N GLY A 58 6.35 -18.30 1.39
CA GLY A 58 7.72 -17.81 1.44
C GLY A 58 8.62 -18.48 0.40
N ALA A 59 8.50 -19.80 0.21
CA ALA A 59 9.26 -20.52 -0.81
C ALA A 59 8.92 -20.04 -2.24
N PHE A 60 7.65 -19.77 -2.53
CA PHE A 60 7.21 -19.22 -3.81
C PHE A 60 7.72 -17.79 -4.04
N LEU A 61 7.65 -16.92 -3.03
CA LEU A 61 8.19 -15.56 -3.12
C LEU A 61 9.70 -15.61 -3.39
N LYS A 62 10.44 -16.45 -2.65
CA LYS A 62 11.87 -16.63 -2.85
C LYS A 62 12.19 -17.10 -4.27
N SER A 63 11.45 -18.08 -4.81
CA SER A 63 11.70 -18.54 -6.17
C SER A 63 11.45 -17.46 -7.23
N ARG A 64 10.56 -16.48 -6.97
CA ARG A 64 10.37 -15.33 -7.87
C ARG A 64 11.48 -14.28 -7.73
N MET A 65 11.94 -14.02 -6.50
CA MET A 65 13.06 -13.12 -6.25
C MET A 65 14.35 -13.60 -6.90
N ASP A 66 14.54 -14.92 -6.99
CA ASP A 66 15.73 -15.56 -7.56
C ASP A 66 15.64 -15.80 -9.09
N ALA A 67 14.53 -15.43 -9.75
CA ALA A 67 14.26 -15.82 -11.15
C ALA A 67 14.91 -14.89 -12.21
N SER A 68 14.45 -13.65 -12.31
CA SER A 68 14.99 -12.62 -13.20
C SER A 68 14.84 -11.24 -12.56
N GLU A 69 15.64 -10.26 -12.97
CA GLU A 69 15.53 -8.89 -12.42
C GLU A 69 14.14 -8.27 -12.66
N ASP A 70 13.50 -8.55 -13.80
CA ASP A 70 12.12 -8.14 -14.05
C ASP A 70 11.13 -8.82 -13.08
N ALA A 71 11.26 -10.13 -12.86
CA ALA A 71 10.40 -10.88 -11.94
C ALA A 71 10.60 -10.43 -10.47
N LYS A 72 11.84 -10.15 -10.08
CA LYS A 72 12.21 -9.61 -8.78
C LYS A 72 11.63 -8.21 -8.59
N SER A 73 11.80 -7.32 -9.57
CA SER A 73 11.27 -5.95 -9.53
C SER A 73 9.74 -5.93 -9.39
N LYS A 74 9.02 -6.73 -10.19
CA LYS A 74 7.56 -6.89 -10.06
C LYS A 74 7.13 -7.45 -8.71
N THR A 75 7.91 -8.38 -8.15
CA THR A 75 7.63 -8.96 -6.83
C THR A 75 7.82 -7.93 -5.72
N LEU A 76 8.92 -7.16 -5.75
CA LEU A 76 9.18 -6.07 -4.80
C LEU A 76 8.11 -4.98 -4.88
N ALA A 77 7.72 -4.56 -6.09
CA ALA A 77 6.63 -3.60 -6.28
C ALA A 77 5.30 -4.10 -5.69
N GLY A 78 5.02 -5.40 -5.79
CA GLY A 78 3.85 -6.01 -5.16
C GLY A 78 3.93 -6.05 -3.62
N LEU A 79 5.12 -6.31 -3.07
CA LEU A 79 5.38 -6.34 -1.63
C LEU A 79 5.32 -4.95 -0.99
N ASP A 80 5.65 -3.89 -1.73
CA ASP A 80 5.70 -2.53 -1.20
C ASP A 80 4.39 -2.09 -0.53
N ASN A 81 3.22 -2.55 -1.01
CA ASN A 81 1.92 -2.28 -0.37
C ASN A 81 1.77 -2.89 1.03
N PHE A 82 2.60 -3.89 1.36
CA PHE A 82 2.56 -4.62 2.63
C PHE A 82 3.69 -4.21 3.58
N LEU A 83 4.80 -3.69 3.05
CA LEU A 83 5.99 -3.31 3.81
C LEU A 83 5.88 -1.88 4.31
N LYS A 84 5.33 -1.73 5.52
CA LYS A 84 5.04 -0.40 6.09
C LYS A 84 6.24 0.19 6.82
N ARG A 85 7.14 -0.66 7.32
CA ARG A 85 8.25 -0.23 8.16
C ARG A 85 9.57 -0.21 7.39
N PRO A 86 10.46 0.78 7.61
CA PRO A 86 11.75 0.85 6.93
C PRO A 86 12.62 -0.40 7.12
N GLU A 87 12.62 -0.97 8.33
CA GLU A 87 13.36 -2.19 8.64
C GLU A 87 12.86 -3.43 7.89
N GLU A 88 11.55 -3.50 7.60
CA GLU A 88 10.96 -4.59 6.81
C GLU A 88 11.33 -4.46 5.34
N ARG A 89 11.39 -3.23 4.82
CA ARG A 89 11.86 -2.96 3.45
C ARG A 89 13.34 -3.34 3.30
N ALA A 90 14.19 -2.99 4.25
CA ALA A 90 15.62 -3.35 4.19
C ALA A 90 15.88 -4.88 4.05
N LEU A 91 14.95 -5.75 4.48
CA LEU A 91 15.08 -7.20 4.35
C LEU A 91 15.08 -7.71 2.91
N PHE A 92 14.53 -6.94 1.96
CA PHE A 92 14.37 -7.36 0.57
C PHE A 92 15.33 -6.65 -0.40
N GLY A 93 16.37 -6.00 0.15
CA GLY A 93 17.34 -5.19 -0.59
C GLY A 93 16.86 -3.75 -0.81
N ASP A 94 17.66 -2.95 -1.50
CA ASP A 94 17.27 -1.59 -1.86
C ASP A 94 16.08 -1.67 -2.81
N PHE A 95 14.87 -1.44 -2.27
CA PHE A 95 13.76 -0.96 -3.06
C PHE A 95 14.28 0.20 -3.91
N VAL A 96 13.96 0.24 -5.20
CA VAL A 96 14.36 1.37 -6.06
C VAL A 96 13.85 2.63 -5.38
N THR A 97 14.78 3.31 -4.73
CA THR A 97 14.53 4.48 -3.92
C THR A 97 15.07 5.61 -4.75
N LEU A 98 14.17 6.24 -5.52
CA LEU A 98 14.54 7.37 -6.34
C LEU A 98 14.66 8.59 -5.45
N ARG A 99 15.80 9.25 -5.52
CA ARG A 99 16.01 10.52 -4.82
C ARG A 99 15.56 11.66 -5.72
N ALA A 100 15.04 12.68 -5.08
CA ALA A 100 14.67 13.91 -5.73
C ALA A 100 15.00 15.10 -4.84
N SER A 101 15.46 16.19 -5.43
CA SER A 101 15.79 17.41 -4.72
C SER A 101 15.37 18.65 -5.50
N CYS A 102 14.97 19.71 -4.78
CA CYS A 102 14.77 20.99 -5.44
C CYS A 102 16.11 21.63 -5.83
N LEU A 103 16.08 22.66 -6.67
CA LEU A 103 17.29 23.33 -7.15
C LEU A 103 18.21 23.85 -6.02
N CYS A 104 17.63 24.41 -4.95
CA CYS A 104 18.43 24.87 -3.80
C CYS A 104 18.79 23.74 -2.81
N GLN A 105 18.40 22.50 -3.08
CA GLN A 105 18.60 21.31 -2.25
C GLN A 105 17.96 21.39 -0.84
N GLY A 106 17.17 22.42 -0.56
CA GLY A 106 16.46 22.59 0.71
C GLY A 106 15.35 21.55 0.91
N ILE A 107 14.66 21.18 -0.18
CA ILE A 107 13.74 20.05 -0.23
C ILE A 107 14.49 18.84 -0.77
N ALA A 108 14.42 17.72 -0.05
CA ALA A 108 14.83 16.43 -0.57
C ALA A 108 13.83 15.34 -0.18
N LEU A 109 13.61 14.43 -1.11
CA LEU A 109 12.61 13.38 -1.06
C LEU A 109 13.23 12.06 -1.49
N GLU A 110 12.62 10.99 -1.00
CA GLU A 110 12.81 9.64 -1.53
C GLU A 110 11.46 9.07 -1.97
N ILE A 111 11.48 8.31 -3.05
CA ILE A 111 10.30 7.66 -3.62
C ILE A 111 10.55 6.16 -3.62
N GLY A 112 9.87 5.44 -2.74
CA GLY A 112 9.87 3.99 -2.71
C GLY A 112 8.85 3.45 -3.70
N GLY A 113 9.32 2.92 -4.84
CA GLY A 113 8.44 2.34 -5.86
C GLY A 113 8.47 3.05 -7.21
N GLU A 114 7.58 2.68 -8.11
CA GLU A 114 7.57 3.15 -9.49
C GLU A 114 6.84 4.50 -9.65
N ILE A 115 7.43 5.39 -10.45
CA ILE A 115 6.73 6.57 -10.97
C ILE A 115 5.92 6.15 -12.21
N ARG A 116 4.61 6.02 -12.08
CA ARG A 116 3.72 5.50 -13.14
C ARG A 116 3.29 6.59 -14.11
N ASP A 117 2.78 6.19 -15.28
CA ASP A 117 2.03 7.05 -16.21
C ASP A 117 2.75 8.36 -16.55
N MET A 118 4.05 8.24 -16.84
CA MET A 118 4.86 9.38 -17.23
C MET A 118 4.35 9.96 -18.55
N LEU A 119 4.23 11.29 -18.60
CA LEU A 119 3.75 12.00 -19.79
C LEU A 119 4.30 13.42 -19.86
N PHE A 120 4.14 14.03 -21.03
CA PHE A 120 4.41 15.44 -21.26
C PHE A 120 3.08 16.22 -21.38
N CYS A 121 2.85 17.15 -20.46
CA CYS A 121 1.65 17.99 -20.46
C CYS A 121 1.97 19.38 -21.00
N HIS A 122 1.30 19.74 -22.10
CA HIS A 122 1.54 20.97 -22.85
C HIS A 122 0.60 22.12 -22.49
N CYS A 123 -0.35 21.94 -21.56
CA CYS A 123 -1.30 23.00 -21.24
C CYS A 123 -0.61 24.27 -20.71
N SER A 124 -1.24 25.43 -20.91
CA SER A 124 -0.65 26.75 -20.59
C SER A 124 -0.23 26.87 -19.13
N MET A 125 -1.01 26.30 -18.21
CA MET A 125 -0.70 26.28 -16.78
C MET A 125 0.56 25.45 -16.48
N CYS A 126 0.72 24.29 -17.13
CA CYS A 126 1.89 23.44 -16.94
C CYS A 126 3.16 24.09 -17.52
N ARG A 127 3.06 24.73 -18.68
CA ARG A 127 4.18 25.50 -19.25
C ARG A 127 4.62 26.65 -18.35
N LYS A 128 3.66 27.47 -17.91
CA LYS A 128 3.93 28.62 -17.03
C LYS A 128 4.47 28.20 -15.67
N ALA A 129 3.90 27.16 -15.06
CA ALA A 129 4.34 26.70 -13.75
C ALA A 129 5.79 26.17 -13.79
N HIS A 130 6.17 25.43 -14.85
CA HIS A 130 7.50 24.83 -14.95
C HIS A 130 8.53 25.72 -15.68
N GLY A 131 8.09 26.81 -16.33
CA GLY A 131 8.97 27.69 -17.09
C GLY A 131 9.56 27.04 -18.35
N THR A 132 8.86 26.08 -18.96
CA THR A 132 9.33 25.29 -20.12
C THR A 132 8.20 24.99 -21.11
N ALA A 133 8.53 24.37 -22.25
CA ALA A 133 7.60 24.02 -23.32
C ALA A 133 6.47 23.07 -22.85
N PHE A 134 6.74 22.25 -21.85
CA PHE A 134 5.80 21.29 -21.29
C PHE A 134 6.21 20.87 -19.87
N ARG A 135 5.28 20.34 -19.09
CA ARG A 135 5.58 19.64 -17.84
C ARG A 135 5.82 18.17 -18.11
N ALA A 136 7.01 17.66 -17.82
CA ALA A 136 7.25 16.24 -17.65
C ALA A 136 6.75 15.80 -16.26
N ARG A 137 5.75 14.92 -16.21
CA ARG A 137 5.19 14.42 -14.93
C ARG A 137 4.97 12.92 -14.93
N GLY A 138 4.99 12.33 -13.74
CA GLY A 138 4.48 10.99 -13.48
C GLY A 138 3.50 10.98 -12.31
N ARG A 139 3.00 9.79 -11.95
CA ARG A 139 2.16 9.53 -10.78
C ARG A 139 2.94 8.74 -9.75
N VAL A 140 2.94 9.22 -8.52
CA VAL A 140 3.45 8.48 -7.35
C VAL A 140 2.34 8.33 -6.33
N ARG A 141 2.34 7.25 -5.54
CA ARG A 141 1.42 7.16 -4.39
C ARG A 141 1.94 8.07 -3.29
N THR A 142 1.05 8.69 -2.53
CA THR A 142 1.43 9.52 -1.37
C THR A 142 2.18 8.69 -0.31
N THR A 143 1.86 7.39 -0.18
CA THR A 143 2.50 6.45 0.75
C THR A 143 3.93 6.07 0.39
N ASP A 144 4.32 6.29 -0.86
CA ASP A 144 5.62 5.92 -1.41
C ASP A 144 6.63 7.06 -1.26
N LEU A 145 6.15 8.28 -0.97
CA LEU A 145 6.96 9.48 -0.88
C LEU A 145 7.37 9.74 0.58
N ARG A 146 8.67 9.82 0.80
CA ARG A 146 9.29 10.08 2.10
C ARG A 146 10.03 11.40 2.06
N TRP A 147 9.74 12.27 3.03
CA TRP A 147 10.54 13.48 3.24
C TRP A 147 11.89 13.11 3.86
N VAL A 148 12.96 13.56 3.22
CA VAL A 148 14.30 13.54 3.83
C VAL A 148 14.53 14.85 4.59
N ARG A 149 14.11 15.98 4.00
CA ARG A 149 14.14 17.32 4.61
C ARG A 149 13.30 18.34 3.82
N GLY A 150 13.03 19.48 4.44
CA GLY A 150 12.47 20.67 3.77
C GLY A 150 10.97 20.69 3.58
N GLU A 151 10.20 19.86 4.30
CA GLU A 151 8.74 19.87 4.23
C GLU A 151 8.15 21.25 4.57
N ASP A 152 8.77 21.98 5.48
CA ASP A 152 8.45 23.35 5.88
C ASP A 152 8.69 24.40 4.77
N LEU A 153 9.53 24.09 3.78
CA LEU A 153 9.78 24.92 2.62
C LEU A 153 8.71 24.73 1.53
N MET A 154 7.79 23.81 1.71
CA MET A 154 6.76 23.49 0.74
C MET A 154 5.64 24.53 0.75
N ARG A 155 5.30 25.07 -0.42
CA ARG A 155 4.16 25.98 -0.61
C ARG A 155 3.23 25.45 -1.68
N PHE A 156 1.95 25.78 -1.56
CA PHE A 156 0.91 25.31 -2.45
C PHE A 156 0.16 26.48 -3.07
N TYR A 157 -0.09 26.37 -4.37
CA TYR A 157 -0.96 27.25 -5.14
C TYR A 157 -2.07 26.42 -5.77
N GLU A 158 -3.33 26.75 -5.50
CA GLU A 158 -4.47 26.09 -6.12
C GLU A 158 -4.65 26.61 -7.55
N SER A 159 -4.31 25.76 -8.51
CA SER A 159 -4.28 26.16 -9.93
C SER A 159 -5.62 25.96 -10.62
N SER A 160 -6.40 25.02 -10.11
CA SER A 160 -7.80 24.74 -10.45
C SER A 160 -8.47 24.14 -9.22
N PRO A 161 -9.82 24.14 -9.12
CA PRO A 161 -10.52 23.62 -7.96
C PRO A 161 -10.03 22.21 -7.60
N GLY A 162 -9.50 22.05 -6.38
CA GLY A 162 -9.01 20.78 -5.87
C GLY A 162 -7.65 20.30 -6.44
N GLU A 163 -6.97 21.08 -7.28
CA GLU A 163 -5.61 20.78 -7.75
C GLU A 163 -4.59 21.79 -7.23
N ARG A 164 -3.79 21.34 -6.26
CA ARG A 164 -2.85 22.20 -5.53
C ARG A 164 -1.42 21.91 -5.98
N ARG A 165 -0.82 22.84 -6.70
CA ARG A 165 0.56 22.77 -7.19
C ARG A 165 1.52 23.12 -6.07
N GLY A 166 2.38 22.18 -5.75
CA GLY A 166 3.40 22.31 -4.73
C GLY A 166 4.75 22.74 -5.30
N PHE A 167 5.39 23.71 -4.65
CA PHE A 167 6.71 24.21 -5.03
C PHE A 167 7.57 24.61 -3.81
N CYS A 168 8.88 24.65 -4.00
CA CYS A 168 9.82 25.15 -3.00
C CYS A 168 9.70 26.68 -2.85
N SER A 169 9.50 27.17 -1.64
CA SER A 169 9.44 28.61 -1.34
C SER A 169 10.73 29.38 -1.63
N VAL A 170 11.87 28.68 -1.67
CA VAL A 170 13.20 29.30 -1.82
C VAL A 170 13.58 29.43 -3.29
N CYS A 171 13.51 28.34 -4.06
CA CYS A 171 13.98 28.31 -5.45
C CYS A 171 12.87 28.19 -6.50
N GLY A 172 11.61 28.04 -6.09
CA GLY A 172 10.48 27.92 -7.01
C GLY A 172 10.36 26.58 -7.74
N SER A 173 11.25 25.61 -7.51
CA SER A 173 11.15 24.28 -8.13
C SER A 173 9.79 23.64 -7.84
N ASN A 174 9.10 23.18 -8.88
CA ASN A 174 7.84 22.45 -8.74
C ASN A 174 8.17 21.03 -8.26
N ILE A 175 7.48 20.56 -7.22
CA ILE A 175 7.75 19.25 -6.61
C ILE A 175 6.67 18.25 -7.01
N PHE A 176 5.43 18.48 -6.58
CA PHE A 176 4.29 17.65 -6.96
C PHE A 176 2.97 18.42 -6.93
N THR A 177 1.94 17.89 -7.58
CA THR A 177 0.56 18.36 -7.47
C THR A 177 -0.22 17.42 -6.56
N LYS A 178 -0.95 17.97 -5.57
CA LYS A 178 -1.95 17.25 -4.79
C LYS A 178 -3.32 17.37 -5.46
N PHE A 179 -4.09 16.30 -5.41
CA PHE A 179 -5.45 16.24 -5.94
C PHE A 179 -6.44 15.94 -4.82
N ASP A 180 -7.34 16.86 -4.52
CA ASP A 180 -8.31 16.71 -3.42
C ASP A 180 -9.26 15.51 -3.68
N ALA A 181 -9.61 15.25 -4.94
CA ALA A 181 -10.41 14.08 -5.33
C ALA A 181 -9.64 12.74 -5.27
N LYS A 182 -8.31 12.77 -5.16
CA LYS A 182 -7.43 11.58 -5.11
C LYS A 182 -6.22 11.83 -4.20
N PRO A 183 -6.42 11.99 -2.88
CA PRO A 183 -5.36 12.36 -1.95
C PRO A 183 -4.24 11.31 -1.84
N GLN A 184 -4.48 10.08 -2.28
CA GLN A 184 -3.52 8.99 -2.34
C GLN A 184 -2.57 9.05 -3.55
N GLU A 185 -2.80 9.93 -4.52
CA GLU A 185 -1.94 10.11 -5.69
C GLU A 185 -1.34 11.52 -5.74
N LEU A 186 -0.09 11.61 -6.20
CA LEU A 186 0.59 12.86 -6.45
C LEU A 186 1.03 12.94 -7.91
N GLY A 187 0.84 14.10 -8.52
CA GLY A 187 1.40 14.42 -9.83
C GLY A 187 2.85 14.86 -9.65
N PHE A 188 3.80 13.95 -9.72
CA PHE A 188 5.22 14.21 -9.42
C PHE A 188 5.91 14.92 -10.60
N ALA A 189 6.72 15.94 -10.33
CA ALA A 189 7.53 16.61 -11.34
C ALA A 189 8.80 15.80 -11.61
N LEU A 190 9.01 15.39 -12.87
CA LEU A 190 10.19 14.56 -13.20
C LEU A 190 11.50 15.37 -13.19
N GLY A 191 11.42 16.69 -13.38
CA GLY A 191 12.60 17.57 -13.45
C GLY A 191 13.34 17.79 -12.14
N ILE A 192 12.88 17.20 -11.03
CA ILE A 192 13.56 17.25 -9.73
C ILE A 192 14.18 15.90 -9.32
N LEU A 193 14.11 14.88 -10.19
CA LEU A 193 14.73 13.58 -9.91
C LEU A 193 16.26 13.71 -9.99
N ASP A 194 16.93 13.17 -8.97
CA ASP A 194 18.40 13.09 -8.92
C ASP A 194 18.89 11.77 -9.55
N ASP A 195 18.01 10.77 -9.67
CA ASP A 195 18.28 9.43 -10.19
C ASP A 195 17.48 9.15 -11.48
N ASP A 196 17.94 8.21 -12.32
CA ASP A 196 17.17 7.74 -13.49
C ASP A 196 16.05 6.78 -13.02
N PRO A 197 14.77 7.11 -13.24
CA PRO A 197 13.66 6.24 -12.86
C PRO A 197 13.54 4.97 -13.73
N GLY A 198 14.33 4.84 -14.80
CA GLY A 198 14.40 3.68 -15.69
C GLY A 198 13.25 3.59 -16.69
N ASN A 199 12.06 4.09 -16.33
CA ASN A 199 10.93 4.24 -17.25
C ASN A 199 10.91 5.63 -17.92
N ARG A 200 10.10 5.77 -18.98
CA ARG A 200 10.09 6.95 -19.86
C ARG A 200 8.66 7.46 -20.10
N PRO A 201 8.48 8.75 -20.43
CA PRO A 201 7.19 9.30 -20.84
C PRO A 201 6.57 8.54 -22.02
N LEU A 202 5.26 8.35 -21.96
CA LEU A 202 4.52 7.47 -22.87
C LEU A 202 3.78 8.23 -23.98
N PHE A 203 3.41 9.50 -23.73
CA PHE A 203 2.60 10.31 -24.64
C PHE A 203 2.63 11.80 -24.27
N HIS A 204 2.13 12.63 -25.18
CA HIS A 204 1.86 14.06 -24.98
C HIS A 204 0.35 14.30 -24.79
N VAL A 205 -0.01 15.18 -23.87
CA VAL A 205 -1.39 15.64 -23.68
C VAL A 205 -1.49 17.16 -23.77
N PHE A 206 -2.67 17.62 -24.19
CA PHE A 206 -2.94 19.03 -24.52
C PHE A 206 -1.99 19.54 -25.62
N ALA A 207 -1.68 18.68 -26.60
CA ALA A 207 -0.74 18.99 -27.67
C ALA A 207 -1.18 20.20 -28.52
N GLY A 208 -2.48 20.40 -28.75
CA GLY A 208 -3.00 21.61 -29.40
C GLY A 208 -2.75 22.90 -28.60
N SER A 209 -2.44 22.79 -27.30
CA SER A 209 -2.00 23.92 -26.49
C SER A 209 -0.49 24.11 -26.44
N LYS A 210 0.34 23.35 -27.19
CA LYS A 210 1.81 23.44 -27.14
C LYS A 210 2.32 24.88 -27.31
N ALA A 211 3.50 25.17 -26.78
CA ALA A 211 4.12 26.47 -27.02
C ALA A 211 4.32 26.68 -28.53
N PRO A 212 3.99 27.86 -29.09
CA PRO A 212 4.09 28.09 -30.54
C PRO A 212 5.53 28.02 -31.06
N TRP A 213 6.51 28.19 -30.18
CA TRP A 213 7.95 28.10 -30.47
C TRP A 213 8.54 26.70 -30.25
N TYR A 214 7.73 25.71 -29.85
CA TYR A 214 8.17 24.35 -29.58
C TYR A 214 7.54 23.35 -30.56
N GLU A 215 8.37 22.47 -31.11
CA GLU A 215 7.94 21.38 -31.97
C GLU A 215 8.14 20.03 -31.27
N ILE A 216 7.10 19.18 -31.32
CA ILE A 216 7.19 17.82 -30.78
C ILE A 216 7.84 16.95 -31.86
N SER A 217 9.07 16.50 -31.61
CA SER A 217 9.92 15.84 -32.61
C SER A 217 10.08 14.34 -32.40
N ASP A 218 9.55 13.78 -31.31
CA ASP A 218 9.53 12.34 -31.08
C ASP A 218 8.30 11.68 -31.74
N SER A 219 8.24 10.35 -31.65
CA SER A 219 7.16 9.54 -32.21
C SER A 219 6.07 9.17 -31.19
N LEU A 220 6.06 9.81 -30.01
CA LEU A 220 5.08 9.48 -28.98
C LEU A 220 3.68 9.97 -29.40
N PRO A 221 2.61 9.25 -29.03
CA PRO A 221 1.24 9.70 -29.30
C PRO A 221 0.98 11.10 -28.75
N GLN A 222 0.26 11.91 -29.53
CA GLN A 222 -0.13 13.27 -29.15
C GLN A 222 -1.65 13.34 -29.04
N TYR A 223 -2.13 13.79 -27.88
CA TYR A 223 -3.55 13.91 -27.59
C TYR A 223 -3.95 15.35 -27.27
N GLU A 224 -5.14 15.75 -27.69
CA GLU A 224 -5.75 17.04 -27.34
C GLU A 224 -6.14 17.12 -25.86
N THR A 225 -6.48 15.97 -25.26
CA THR A 225 -6.88 15.84 -23.85
C THR A 225 -6.21 14.62 -23.23
N VAL A 226 -6.37 14.42 -21.91
CA VAL A 226 -5.89 13.19 -21.27
C VAL A 226 -6.77 12.01 -21.75
N PRO A 227 -6.19 10.94 -22.33
CA PRO A 227 -7.00 9.81 -22.82
C PRO A 227 -7.74 9.11 -21.67
N PRO A 228 -8.95 8.55 -21.89
CA PRO A 228 -9.73 7.89 -20.84
C PRO A 228 -8.98 6.81 -20.07
N ALA A 229 -8.10 6.05 -20.73
CA ALA A 229 -7.27 5.02 -20.10
C ALA A 229 -6.31 5.57 -19.02
N TYR A 230 -5.97 6.86 -19.10
CA TYR A 230 -5.06 7.55 -18.18
C TYR A 230 -5.75 8.64 -17.35
N ALA A 231 -7.01 8.96 -17.67
CA ALA A 231 -7.81 9.95 -16.97
C ALA A 231 -8.19 9.46 -15.56
N PRO A 232 -8.32 10.36 -14.57
CA PRO A 232 -8.99 10.01 -13.33
C PRO A 232 -10.46 9.62 -13.61
N PRO A 233 -11.06 8.68 -12.85
CA PRO A 233 -12.50 8.43 -12.94
C PRO A 233 -13.24 9.74 -12.68
N VAL A 234 -14.20 10.06 -13.53
CA VAL A 234 -15.03 11.25 -13.38
C VAL A 234 -15.84 11.08 -12.09
N ALA A 235 -15.72 12.01 -11.14
CA ALA A 235 -16.65 12.08 -10.03
C ALA A 235 -18.06 12.29 -10.62
N LYS A 236 -18.99 11.41 -10.29
CA LYS A 236 -20.39 11.61 -10.69
C LYS A 236 -20.85 12.95 -10.12
N PRO A 237 -21.61 13.76 -10.88
CA PRO A 237 -22.31 14.89 -10.28
C PRO A 237 -23.11 14.38 -9.08
N GLU A 238 -22.97 15.06 -7.95
CA GLU A 238 -23.94 14.91 -6.86
C GLU A 238 -25.25 15.49 -7.41
N ASP A 239 -26.23 14.61 -7.63
CA ASP A 239 -27.59 15.02 -7.98
C ASP A 239 -28.19 15.71 -6.73
N ASP A 240 -28.27 17.04 -6.75
CA ASP A 240 -29.16 17.84 -5.88
C ASP A 240 -30.62 17.75 -6.36
#